data_AF-A0A224VGB5-F1
#
_entry.id   AF-A0A224VGB5-F1
#
_cell.length_a   1.000
_cell.length_b   1.000
_cell.length_c   1.000
_cell.angle_alpha   90.00
_cell.angle_beta   90.00
_cell.angle_gamma   90.00
#
_symmetry.space_group_name_H-M   'P 1'
#
loop_
_entity.id
_entity.type
_entity.pdbx_description
1 polymer ?
#
loop_
_entity_poly.entity_id
_entity_poly.type
_entity_poly.pdbx_seq_one_letter_code
_entity_poly.pdbx_strand_id
1 'polypeptide(L)'
;MTLKQHEDWLVDFYKRRDWYKYSSFIRLNFLTEEVGELSRAIRAIEIGRDHPCEHETKDERKDNLHEELADVMDQVLILCDKYQVDPDSLMAFSEAKLKKRFNEN
;
A
#
# COMPACT_ATOMS: atom_id res chain seq x y z
N MET A 1 10.45 -10.65 7.79
CA MET A 1 9.86 -10.96 6.48
C MET A 1 10.43 -9.95 5.49
N THR A 2 10.88 -10.38 4.30
CA THR A 2 11.23 -9.47 3.20
C THR A 2 9.97 -9.08 2.42
N LEU A 3 10.04 -8.09 1.52
CA LEU A 3 8.87 -7.77 0.68
C LEU A 3 8.53 -8.94 -0.22
N LYS A 4 9.54 -9.64 -0.75
CA LYS A 4 9.29 -10.84 -1.57
C LYS A 4 8.60 -11.95 -0.78
N GLN A 5 9.01 -12.22 0.45
CA GLN A 5 8.36 -13.22 1.30
C GLN A 5 6.89 -12.86 1.62
N HIS A 6 6.61 -11.57 1.80
CA HIS A 6 5.24 -11.09 2.04
C HIS A 6 4.40 -11.17 0.77
N GLU A 7 4.94 -10.75 -0.39
CA GLU A 7 4.30 -10.88 -1.71
C GLU A 7 3.91 -12.33 -1.99
N ASP A 8 4.81 -13.29 -1.78
CA ASP A 8 4.53 -14.71 -2.02
C ASP A 8 3.37 -15.21 -1.14
N TRP A 9 3.37 -14.85 0.15
CA TRP A 9 2.28 -15.18 1.07
C TRP A 9 0.95 -14.53 0.66
N LEU A 10 1.00 -13.26 0.24
CA LEU A 10 -0.15 -12.46 -0.16
C LEU A 10 -0.78 -13.02 -1.44
N VAL A 11 0.04 -13.33 -2.45
CA VAL A 11 -0.39 -13.95 -3.70
C VAL A 11 -1.08 -15.28 -3.43
N ASP A 12 -0.50 -16.14 -2.58
CA ASP A 12 -1.11 -17.41 -2.20
C ASP A 12 -2.43 -17.22 -1.44
N PHE A 13 -2.50 -16.23 -0.54
CA PHE A 13 -3.72 -15.86 0.17
C PHE A 13 -4.84 -15.42 -0.78
N TYR A 14 -4.50 -14.62 -1.80
CA TYR A 14 -5.44 -14.11 -2.80
C TYR A 14 -5.89 -15.20 -3.78
N LYS A 15 -4.99 -16.14 -4.15
CA LYS A 15 -5.33 -17.30 -4.98
C LYS A 15 -6.34 -18.21 -4.28
N ARG A 16 -6.15 -18.48 -2.98
CA ARG A 16 -7.09 -19.31 -2.18
C ARG A 16 -8.51 -18.73 -2.10
N ARG A 17 -8.66 -17.41 -2.29
CA ARG A 17 -9.95 -16.71 -2.25
C ARG A 17 -10.53 -16.41 -3.63
N ASP A 18 -9.89 -16.88 -4.69
CA ASP A 18 -10.25 -16.55 -6.07
C ASP A 18 -10.26 -15.03 -6.34
N TRP A 19 -9.50 -14.26 -5.57
CA TRP A 19 -9.33 -12.81 -5.76
C TRP A 19 -8.19 -12.53 -6.73
N TYR A 20 -7.25 -13.45 -6.89
CA TYR A 20 -6.11 -13.27 -7.79
C TYR A 20 -6.54 -13.05 -9.26
N LYS A 21 -7.71 -13.59 -9.65
CA LYS A 21 -8.30 -13.52 -11.00
C LYS A 21 -8.54 -12.11 -11.53
N TYR A 22 -8.69 -11.12 -10.65
CA TYR A 22 -8.96 -9.74 -11.07
C TYR A 22 -7.78 -9.18 -11.88
N SER A 23 -8.11 -8.55 -13.01
CA SER A 23 -7.14 -7.95 -13.93
C SER A 23 -6.39 -6.80 -13.27
N SER A 24 -5.21 -6.46 -13.80
CA SER A 24 -4.44 -5.31 -13.30
C SER A 24 -5.23 -4.00 -13.37
N PHE A 25 -6.13 -3.85 -14.35
CA PHE A 25 -7.04 -2.70 -14.43
C PHE A 25 -7.98 -2.61 -13.23
N ILE A 26 -8.62 -3.73 -12.84
CA ILE A 26 -9.48 -3.77 -11.65
C ILE A 26 -8.65 -3.51 -10.38
N ARG A 27 -7.41 -4.02 -10.32
CA ARG A 27 -6.53 -3.78 -9.16
C ARG A 27 -6.10 -2.35 -8.98
N LEU A 28 -5.95 -1.59 -10.06
CA LEU A 28 -5.71 -0.15 -9.95
C LEU A 28 -6.88 0.57 -9.29
N ASN A 29 -8.11 0.06 -9.43
CA ASN A 29 -9.26 0.61 -8.70
C ASN A 29 -9.11 0.34 -7.20
N PHE A 30 -8.79 -0.90 -6.80
CA PHE A 30 -8.54 -1.22 -5.39
C PHE A 30 -7.41 -0.38 -4.81
N LEU A 31 -6.28 -0.24 -5.52
CA LEU A 31 -5.21 0.67 -5.11
C LEU A 31 -5.71 2.12 -4.90
N THR A 32 -6.61 2.59 -5.76
CA THR A 32 -7.18 3.94 -5.62
C THR A 32 -8.12 4.04 -4.42
N GLU A 33 -8.85 2.96 -4.12
CA GLU A 33 -9.68 2.83 -2.91
C GLU A 33 -8.79 2.92 -1.65
N GLU A 34 -7.72 2.12 -1.55
CA GLU A 34 -6.81 2.15 -0.39
C GLU A 34 -6.11 3.51 -0.23
N VAL A 35 -5.73 4.16 -1.33
CA VAL A 35 -5.16 5.52 -1.28
C VAL A 35 -6.20 6.54 -0.74
N GLY A 36 -7.48 6.34 -1.05
CA GLY A 36 -8.56 7.14 -0.50
C GLY A 36 -8.73 6.93 1.01
N GLU A 37 -8.63 5.69 1.47
CA GLU A 37 -8.69 5.33 2.89
C GLU A 37 -7.46 5.88 3.66
N LEU A 38 -6.26 5.75 3.09
CA LEU A 38 -5.03 6.36 3.60
C LEU A 38 -5.15 7.90 3.69
N SER A 39 -5.75 8.54 2.68
CA SER A 39 -5.99 9.98 2.71
C SER A 39 -6.91 10.38 3.86
N ARG A 40 -7.96 9.60 4.11
CA ARG A 40 -8.88 9.77 5.24
C ARG A 40 -8.16 9.60 6.58
N ALA A 41 -7.29 8.60 6.71
CA ALA A 41 -6.50 8.35 7.92
C ALA A 41 -5.57 9.53 8.26
N ILE A 42 -4.80 9.99 7.28
CA ILE A 42 -3.90 11.15 7.44
C ILE A 42 -4.71 12.39 7.83
N ARG A 43 -5.83 12.65 7.14
CA ARG A 43 -6.69 13.80 7.46
C ARG A 43 -7.20 13.75 8.91
N ALA A 44 -7.63 12.58 9.38
CA ALA A 44 -8.10 12.40 10.75
C ALA A 44 -7.01 12.69 11.79
N ILE A 45 -5.74 12.41 11.49
CA ILE A 45 -4.60 12.74 12.36
C ILE A 45 -4.28 14.24 12.33
N GLU A 46 -4.17 14.82 11.13
CA GLU A 46 -3.64 16.17 10.93
C GLU A 46 -4.64 17.27 11.33
N ILE A 47 -5.87 17.19 10.84
CA ILE A 47 -6.88 18.24 11.02
C ILE A 47 -8.16 17.74 11.71
N GLY A 48 -8.18 16.46 12.08
CA GLY A 48 -9.37 15.81 12.58
C GLY A 48 -10.44 15.63 11.50
N ARG A 49 -11.55 15.05 11.91
CA ARG A 49 -12.73 14.91 11.07
C ARG A 49 -13.93 15.42 11.85
N ASP A 50 -14.68 16.30 11.21
CA ASP A 50 -15.95 16.79 11.71
C ASP A 50 -17.04 15.78 11.30
N HIS A 51 -17.00 14.59 11.89
CA HIS A 51 -17.98 13.54 11.65
C HIS A 51 -18.67 13.17 12.98
N PRO A 52 -20.02 13.22 13.05
CA PRO A 52 -20.75 13.05 14.31
C PRO A 52 -20.58 11.67 14.99
N CYS A 53 -20.03 10.69 14.29
CA CYS A 53 -19.79 9.34 14.81
C CYS A 53 -18.32 9.04 15.18
N GLU A 54 -17.40 9.99 15.05
CA GLU A 54 -15.97 9.73 15.29
C GLU A 54 -15.58 9.97 16.75
N HIS A 55 -15.37 8.87 17.46
CA HIS A 55 -14.87 8.85 18.84
C HIS A 55 -13.48 8.22 18.92
N GLU A 56 -12.76 8.15 17.79
CA GLU A 56 -11.46 7.52 17.71
C GLU A 56 -10.42 8.27 18.55
N THR A 57 -9.75 7.50 19.40
CA THR A 57 -8.57 7.90 20.15
C THR A 57 -7.38 8.12 19.22
N LYS A 58 -6.34 8.77 19.74
CA LYS A 58 -5.10 8.99 18.97
C LYS A 58 -4.41 7.70 18.56
N ASP A 59 -4.51 6.66 19.39
CA ASP A 59 -3.86 5.38 19.12
C ASP A 59 -4.64 4.62 18.03
N GLU A 60 -5.98 4.62 18.09
CA GLU A 60 -6.82 4.07 17.01
C GLU A 60 -6.55 4.75 15.66
N ARG A 61 -6.33 6.06 15.62
CA ARG A 61 -5.95 6.76 14.38
C ARG A 61 -4.58 6.36 13.85
N LYS A 62 -3.62 6.06 14.73
CA LYS A 62 -2.29 5.58 14.32
C LYS A 62 -2.35 4.15 13.81
N ASP A 63 -3.14 3.30 14.46
CA ASP A 63 -3.36 1.93 14.02
C ASP A 63 -4.04 1.91 12.66
N ASN A 64 -5.07 2.74 12.45
CA ASN A 64 -5.70 2.93 11.14
C ASN A 64 -4.67 3.41 10.11
N LEU A 65 -3.86 4.45 10.38
CA LEU A 65 -2.82 4.87 9.45
C LEU A 65 -1.86 3.72 9.06
N HIS A 66 -1.50 2.86 10.01
CA HIS A 66 -0.64 1.72 9.74
C HIS A 66 -1.32 0.69 8.84
N GLU A 67 -2.60 0.39 9.10
CA GLU A 67 -3.44 -0.50 8.28
C GLU A 67 -3.51 0.02 6.84
N GLU A 68 -3.93 1.28 6.63
CA GLU A 68 -4.11 1.81 5.28
C GLU A 68 -2.78 1.90 4.50
N LEU A 69 -1.65 2.15 5.17
CA LEU A 69 -0.32 2.08 4.53
C LEU A 69 0.04 0.65 4.09
N ALA A 70 -0.32 -0.34 4.90
CA ALA A 70 -0.11 -1.75 4.57
C ALA A 70 -1.01 -2.18 3.40
N ASP A 71 -2.26 -1.73 3.36
CA ASP A 71 -3.19 -2.06 2.28
C ASP A 71 -2.75 -1.46 0.93
N VAL A 72 -2.28 -0.20 0.94
CA VAL A 72 -1.65 0.41 -0.25
C VAL A 72 -0.43 -0.39 -0.70
N MET A 73 0.43 -0.82 0.23
CA MET A 73 1.60 -1.64 -0.09
C MET A 73 1.19 -2.99 -0.69
N ASP A 74 0.19 -3.66 -0.13
CA ASP A 74 -0.29 -4.97 -0.59
C ASP A 74 -0.82 -4.90 -2.04
N GLN A 75 -1.54 -3.84 -2.40
CA GLN A 75 -1.97 -3.64 -3.79
C GLN A 75 -0.78 -3.43 -4.74
N VAL A 76 0.26 -2.70 -4.31
CA VAL A 76 1.51 -2.54 -5.09
C VAL A 76 2.22 -3.88 -5.26
N LEU A 77 2.33 -4.69 -4.21
CA LEU A 77 2.97 -6.02 -4.27
C LEU A 77 2.22 -6.97 -5.19
N ILE A 78 0.88 -6.97 -5.21
CA ILE A 78 0.16 -7.79 -6.20
C ILE A 78 0.44 -7.33 -7.64
N LEU A 79 0.60 -6.01 -7.87
CA LEU A 79 0.98 -5.52 -9.19
C LEU A 79 2.41 -5.95 -9.54
N CYS A 80 3.35 -5.95 -8.59
CA CYS A 80 4.69 -6.49 -8.79
C CYS A 80 4.66 -7.94 -9.30
N ASP A 81 3.96 -8.83 -8.61
CA ASP A 81 3.80 -10.24 -9.02
C ASP A 81 3.17 -10.36 -10.42
N LYS A 82 2.11 -9.61 -10.71
CA LYS A 82 1.45 -9.64 -12.03
C LYS A 82 2.34 -9.20 -13.19
N TYR A 83 3.28 -8.29 -12.94
CA TYR A 83 4.20 -7.76 -13.94
C TYR A 83 5.61 -8.34 -13.84
N GLN A 84 5.82 -9.35 -12.98
CA GLN A 84 7.11 -10.00 -12.75
C GLN A 84 8.21 -9.01 -12.34
N VAL A 85 7.84 -8.02 -11.52
CA VAL A 85 8.77 -7.05 -10.94
C VAL A 85 9.19 -7.56 -9.56
N ASP A 86 10.48 -7.63 -9.29
CA ASP A 86 10.99 -7.97 -7.96
C ASP A 86 10.70 -6.82 -6.97
N PRO A 87 9.87 -7.02 -5.93
CA PRO A 87 9.52 -5.96 -4.98
C PRO A 87 10.72 -5.49 -4.15
N ASP A 88 11.70 -6.35 -3.86
CA ASP A 88 12.89 -5.97 -3.09
C ASP A 88 13.79 -4.99 -3.90
N SER A 89 13.63 -4.94 -5.23
CA SER A 89 14.36 -4.02 -6.11
C SER A 89 13.82 -2.59 -6.11
N LEU A 90 12.57 -2.36 -5.69
CA LEU A 90 11.87 -1.08 -5.83
C LEU A 90 12.57 0.07 -5.10
N MET A 91 13.02 -0.19 -3.87
CA MET A 91 13.69 0.83 -3.05
C MET A 91 15.00 1.28 -3.68
N ALA A 92 15.86 0.33 -4.06
CA ALA A 92 17.13 0.62 -4.71
C ALA A 92 16.94 1.35 -6.05
N PHE A 93 15.93 0.97 -6.82
CA PHE A 93 15.59 1.64 -8.09
C PHE A 93 15.15 3.09 -7.86
N SER A 94 14.28 3.33 -6.87
CA SER A 94 13.80 4.66 -6.50
C SER A 94 14.95 5.57 -6.02
N GLU A 95 15.79 5.06 -5.12
CA GLU A 95 16.94 5.78 -4.58
C GLU A 95 17.95 6.13 -5.67
N ALA A 96 18.34 5.16 -6.51
CA ALA A 96 19.27 5.39 -7.62
C ALA A 96 18.73 6.44 -8.61
N LYS A 97 17.41 6.43 -8.87
CA LYS A 97 16.76 7.43 -9.71
C LYS A 97 16.84 8.84 -9.10
N LEU A 98 16.61 8.98 -7.79
CA LEU A 98 16.70 10.27 -7.10
C LEU A 98 18.14 10.78 -7.04
N LYS A 99 19.09 9.94 -6.65
CA LYS A 99 20.54 10.24 -6.66
C LYS A 99 21.01 10.75 -8.01
N LYS A 100 20.66 10.03 -9.09
CA LYS A 100 20.96 10.45 -10.47
C LYS A 100 20.30 11.78 -10.83
N ARG A 101 19.07 12.05 -10.39
CA ARG A 101 18.33 13.28 -10.72
C ARG A 101 18.94 14.51 -10.03
N PHE A 102 19.47 14.35 -8.83
CA PHE A 102 19.99 15.44 -8.01
C PHE A 102 21.54 15.46 -7.92
N ASN A 103 22.23 14.60 -8.66
CA ASN A 103 23.69 14.44 -8.67
C ASN A 103 24.25 14.15 -7.25
N GLU A 104 23.51 13.41 -6.45
CA GLU A 104 23.98 12.90 -5.16
C GLU A 104 24.65 11.55 -5.39
N ASN A 105 25.87 11.38 -4.87
CA ASN A 105 26.66 10.14 -4.97
C ASN A 105 26.26 9.14 -3.88
#